data_AF-A0A401TZC6-F1
#
_entry.id   AF-A0A401TZC6-F1
#
_cell.length_a   1.000
_cell.length_b   1.000
_cell.length_c   1.000
_cell.angle_alpha   90.00
_cell.angle_beta   90.00
_cell.angle_gamma   90.00
#
_symmetry.space_group_name_H-M   'P 1'
#
loop_
_entity.id
_entity.type
_entity.pdbx_description
1 polymer ?
#
loop_
_entity_poly.entity_id
_entity_poly.type
_entity_poly.pdbx_seq_one_letter_code
_entity_poly.pdbx_strand_id
1 'polypeptide(L)'
;MTYPLSEIEGLSAYCATKLKSQGIRTTDALLEAARTVKGRKALAAKTGISEQQLLEWANISDYMRIPGMGKAKVGLVRAAGVTTVRELAHRNPSRL
;
A
#
# COMPACT_ATOMS: atom_id res chain seq x y z
N MET A 1 4.78 -7.73 11.55
CA MET A 1 3.94 -8.84 11.07
C MET A 1 3.86 -8.73 9.57
N THR A 2 4.05 -9.85 8.88
CA THR A 2 4.06 -9.88 7.42
C THR A 2 2.77 -10.52 6.95
N TYR A 3 1.97 -9.78 6.18
CA TYR A 3 0.70 -10.28 5.64
C TYR A 3 0.90 -10.76 4.20
N PRO A 4 0.11 -11.74 3.74
CA PRO A 4 0.07 -12.09 2.33
C PRO A 4 -0.56 -10.96 1.52
N LEU A 5 -0.15 -10.82 0.25
CA LEU A 5 -0.70 -9.80 -0.66
C LEU A 5 -2.23 -9.84 -0.78
N SER A 6 -2.84 -11.01 -0.59
CA SER A 6 -4.30 -11.18 -0.63
C SER A 6 -5.06 -10.40 0.45
N GLU A 7 -4.40 -9.98 1.51
CA GLU A 7 -5.00 -9.14 2.56
C GLU A 7 -5.07 -7.66 2.18
N ILE A 8 -4.36 -7.23 1.14
CA ILE A 8 -4.39 -5.84 0.65
C ILE A 8 -5.75 -5.58 -0.01
N GLU A 9 -6.50 -4.68 0.61
CA GLU A 9 -7.79 -4.23 0.07
C GLU A 9 -7.62 -3.50 -1.26
N GLY A 10 -8.39 -3.91 -2.27
CA GLY A 10 -8.28 -3.35 -3.64
C GLY A 10 -7.16 -3.96 -4.49
N LEU A 11 -6.41 -4.96 -4.01
CA LEU A 11 -5.49 -5.72 -4.84
C LEU A 11 -6.25 -6.83 -5.59
N SER A 12 -6.32 -6.71 -6.92
CA SER A 12 -6.91 -7.78 -7.75
C SER A 12 -6.00 -9.01 -7.81
N ALA A 13 -6.59 -10.20 -7.97
CA ALA A 13 -5.84 -11.45 -8.14
C ALA A 13 -4.88 -11.41 -9.34
N TYR A 14 -5.24 -10.66 -10.38
CA TYR A 14 -4.39 -10.41 -11.55
C TYR A 14 -3.12 -9.64 -11.17
N CYS A 15 -3.27 -8.52 -10.46
CA CYS A 15 -2.13 -7.72 -9.99
C CYS A 15 -1.29 -8.49 -8.96
N ALA A 16 -1.93 -9.23 -8.06
CA ALA A 16 -1.24 -10.09 -7.10
C ALA A 16 -0.38 -11.15 -7.80
N THR A 17 -0.86 -11.76 -8.88
CA THR A 17 -0.09 -12.74 -9.67
C THR A 17 1.13 -12.08 -10.32
N LYS A 18 0.98 -10.88 -10.90
CA LYS A 18 2.11 -10.15 -11.48
C LYS A 18 3.18 -9.80 -10.45
N LEU A 19 2.77 -9.36 -9.26
CA LEU A 19 3.68 -9.08 -8.14
C LEU A 19 4.40 -10.36 -7.68
N LYS A 20 3.67 -11.48 -7.59
CA LYS A 20 4.26 -12.80 -7.27
C LYS A 20 5.28 -13.23 -8.32
N SER A 21 5.04 -12.97 -9.60
CA SER A 21 6.01 -13.23 -10.68
C SER A 21 7.27 -12.37 -10.57
N GLN A 22 7.21 -11.22 -9.89
CA GLN A 22 8.37 -10.39 -9.56
C GLN A 22 9.03 -10.78 -8.22
N GLY A 23 8.61 -11.89 -7.60
CA GLY A 23 9.12 -12.35 -6.30
C GLY A 23 8.45 -11.66 -5.10
N ILE A 24 7.48 -10.78 -5.31
CA ILE A 24 6.77 -10.08 -4.24
C ILE A 24 5.58 -10.93 -3.80
N ARG A 25 5.69 -11.56 -2.64
CA ARG A 25 4.64 -12.45 -2.08
C ARG A 25 3.94 -11.89 -0.86
N THR A 26 4.51 -10.85 -0.25
CA THR A 26 4.09 -10.30 1.03
C THR A 26 3.92 -8.78 0.97
N THR A 27 3.14 -8.23 1.89
CA THR A 27 2.94 -6.77 2.02
C THR A 27 4.24 -6.04 2.33
N ASP A 28 5.13 -6.66 3.12
CA ASP A 28 6.44 -6.11 3.48
C ASP A 28 7.37 -6.02 2.27
N ALA A 29 7.43 -7.08 1.44
CA ALA A 29 8.19 -7.08 0.20
C ALA A 29 7.65 -6.05 -0.80
N LEU A 30 6.32 -5.87 -0.85
CA LEU A 30 5.71 -4.84 -1.69
C LEU A 30 6.10 -3.45 -1.20
N LEU A 31 5.99 -3.21 0.11
CA LEU A 31 6.34 -1.93 0.74
C LEU A 31 7.79 -1.57 0.44
N GLU A 32 8.73 -2.50 0.63
CA GLU A 32 10.15 -2.26 0.37
C GLU A 32 10.43 -2.00 -1.12
N ALA A 33 9.83 -2.77 -2.02
CA ALA A 33 10.01 -2.58 -3.45
C ALA A 33 9.37 -1.29 -3.99
N ALA A 34 8.24 -0.86 -3.41
CA ALA A 34 7.51 0.35 -3.78
C ALA A 34 7.85 1.58 -2.91
N ARG A 35 8.80 1.46 -1.97
CA ARG A 35 9.21 2.53 -1.04
C ARG A 35 9.75 3.76 -1.75
N THR A 36 10.50 3.56 -2.83
CA THR A 36 11.13 4.64 -3.60
C THR A 36 10.43 4.86 -4.94
N VAL A 37 10.50 6.10 -5.46
CA VAL A 37 9.97 6.44 -6.79
C VAL A 37 10.63 5.58 -7.87
N LYS A 38 11.95 5.35 -7.77
CA LYS A 38 12.69 4.48 -8.69
C LYS A 38 12.19 3.03 -8.64
N GLY A 39 11.97 2.49 -7.43
CA GLY A 39 11.43 1.15 -7.23
C GLY A 39 10.03 0.99 -7.82
N ARG A 40 9.14 1.96 -7.59
CA ARG A 40 7.81 1.98 -8.22
C ARG A 40 7.86 2.07 -9.73
N LYS A 41 8.72 2.92 -10.30
CA LYS A 41 8.90 2.97 -11.77
C LYS A 41 9.37 1.65 -12.35
N ALA A 42 10.33 0.99 -11.70
CA ALA A 42 10.80 -0.31 -12.12
C ALA A 42 9.70 -1.37 -12.03
N LEU A 43 8.94 -1.39 -10.93
CA LEU A 43 7.79 -2.27 -10.76
C LEU A 43 6.69 -2.00 -11.78
N ALA A 44 6.38 -0.73 -12.04
CA ALA A 44 5.39 -0.31 -13.02
C ALA A 44 5.78 -0.79 -14.42
N ALA A 45 7.05 -0.63 -14.82
CA ALA A 45 7.55 -1.12 -16.09
C ALA A 45 7.48 -2.66 -16.20
N LYS A 46 7.77 -3.39 -15.11
CA LYS A 46 7.79 -4.86 -15.11
C LYS A 46 6.39 -5.50 -15.01
N THR A 47 5.47 -4.86 -14.30
CA THR A 47 4.12 -5.39 -14.04
C THR A 47 3.06 -4.75 -14.93
N GLY A 48 3.35 -3.61 -15.56
CA GLY A 48 2.35 -2.81 -16.27
C GLY A 48 1.29 -2.21 -15.34
N ILE A 49 1.60 -2.10 -14.03
CA ILE A 49 0.72 -1.48 -13.03
C ILE A 49 1.13 0.00 -12.90
N SER A 50 0.15 0.89 -12.75
CA SER A 50 0.45 2.32 -12.57
C SER A 50 1.25 2.58 -11.28
N GLU A 51 2.14 3.58 -11.32
CA GLU A 51 2.89 4.01 -10.14
C GLU A 51 1.97 4.45 -8.98
N GLN A 52 0.80 5.02 -9.30
CA GLN A 52 -0.22 5.42 -8.32
C GLN A 52 -0.81 4.23 -7.60
N GLN A 53 -1.23 3.17 -8.30
CA GLN A 53 -1.75 1.95 -7.66
C GLN A 53 -0.69 1.27 -6.80
N LEU A 54 0.56 1.22 -7.28
CA LEU A 54 1.68 0.67 -6.50
C LEU A 54 1.93 1.48 -5.22
N LEU A 55 1.84 2.80 -5.30
CA LEU A 55 1.95 3.69 -4.13
C LEU A 55 0.80 3.46 -3.16
N GLU A 56 -0.42 3.31 -3.66
CA GLU A 56 -1.61 3.09 -2.83
C GLU A 56 -1.51 1.77 -2.05
N TRP A 57 -1.13 0.67 -2.70
CA TRP A 57 -0.92 -0.60 -2.00
C TRP A 57 0.29 -0.58 -1.06
N ALA A 58 1.34 0.18 -1.38
CA ALA A 58 2.44 0.39 -0.45
C ALA A 58 1.96 1.12 0.82
N ASN A 59 1.14 2.17 0.68
CA ASN A 59 0.58 2.88 1.83
C ASN A 59 -0.36 1.99 2.66
N ILE A 60 -1.20 1.16 2.01
CA ILE A 60 -2.02 0.15 2.71
C ILE A 60 -1.12 -0.82 3.49
N SER A 61 -0.07 -1.31 2.84
CA SER A 61 0.89 -2.24 3.45
C SER A 61 1.57 -1.61 4.67
N ASP A 62 1.84 -0.31 4.64
CA ASP A 62 2.42 0.42 5.78
C ASP A 62 1.41 0.59 6.91
N TYR A 63 0.15 0.91 6.62
CA TYR A 63 -0.92 0.97 7.63
C TYR A 63 -1.15 -0.37 8.34
N MET A 64 -1.09 -1.49 7.60
CA MET A 64 -1.23 -2.84 8.18
C MET A 64 -0.15 -3.19 9.20
N ARG A 65 0.96 -2.46 9.24
CA ARG A 65 2.03 -2.65 10.24
C ARG A 65 1.70 -2.01 11.59
N ILE A 66 0.72 -1.11 11.65
CA ILE A 66 0.32 -0.41 12.87
C ILE A 66 -0.70 -1.26 13.64
N PRO A 67 -0.34 -1.83 14.80
CA PRO A 67 -1.28 -2.62 15.61
C PRO A 67 -2.44 -1.73 16.08
N GLY A 68 -3.69 -2.19 15.89
CA GLY A 68 -4.91 -1.46 16.26
C GLY A 68 -5.50 -0.55 15.17
N MET A 69 -4.89 -0.49 13.98
CA MET A 69 -5.43 0.23 12.82
C MET A 69 -6.21 -0.74 11.91
N GLY A 70 -7.52 -0.87 12.13
CA GLY A 70 -8.39 -1.74 11.34
C GLY A 70 -8.73 -1.19 9.94
N LYS A 71 -9.19 -2.06 9.03
CA LYS A 71 -9.58 -1.75 7.63
C LYS A 71 -10.50 -0.51 7.52
N ALA A 72 -11.46 -0.36 8.43
CA ALA A 72 -12.40 0.78 8.45
C ALA A 72 -11.72 2.15 8.67
N LYS A 73 -10.66 2.23 9.50
CA LYS A 73 -9.92 3.48 9.72
C LYS A 73 -9.09 3.88 8.50
N VAL A 74 -8.51 2.91 7.79
CA VAL A 74 -7.75 3.17 6.55
C VAL A 74 -8.68 3.69 5.44
N GLY A 75 -9.88 3.13 5.33
CA GLY A 75 -10.92 3.63 4.41
C GLY A 75 -11.33 5.07 4.71
N LEU A 76 -11.60 5.41 5.98
CA LEU A 76 -11.97 6.77 6.39
C LEU A 76 -10.84 7.79 6.18
N VAL A 77 -9.60 7.40 6.50
CA VAL A 77 -8.40 8.24 6.28
C VAL A 77 -8.21 8.51 4.78
N ARG A 78 -8.44 7.50 3.93
CA ARG A 78 -8.40 7.67 2.48
C ARG A 78 -9.54 8.53 1.95
N ALA A 79 -10.77 8.33 2.44
CA ALA A 79 -11.93 9.14 2.09
C ALA A 79 -11.77 10.61 2.54
N ALA A 80 -11.04 10.86 3.63
CA ALA A 80 -10.65 12.19 4.07
C ALA A 80 -9.51 12.81 3.24
N GLY A 81 -9.03 12.14 2.18
CA GLY A 81 -7.95 12.63 1.33
C GLY A 81 -6.57 12.57 1.98
N VAL A 82 -6.36 11.69 2.98
CA VAL A 82 -5.03 11.38 3.53
C VAL A 82 -4.50 10.16 2.79
N THR A 83 -3.47 10.37 1.99
CA THR A 83 -2.93 9.32 1.12
C THR A 83 -1.78 8.55 1.76
N THR A 84 -1.12 9.10 2.78
CA THR A 84 0.07 8.48 3.41
C THR A 84 0.04 8.50 4.94
N VAL A 85 0.75 7.55 5.58
CA VAL A 85 0.92 7.50 7.04
C VAL A 85 1.56 8.79 7.58
N ARG A 86 2.46 9.39 6.79
CA ARG A 86 3.09 10.67 7.12
C ARG A 86 2.09 11.81 7.16
N GLU A 87 1.14 11.86 6.23
CA GLU A 87 0.04 12.83 6.26
C GLU A 87 -0.90 12.59 7.44
N LEU A 88 -1.14 11.32 7.82
CA LEU A 88 -1.93 10.99 9.01
C LEU A 88 -1.29 11.55 10.29
N ALA A 89 0.04 11.43 10.43
CA ALA A 89 0.77 11.93 11.59
C ALA A 89 0.74 13.46 11.74
N HIS A 90 0.51 14.20 10.64
CA HIS A 90 0.49 15.67 10.63
C HIS A 90 -0.91 16.28 10.68
N ARG A 91 -1.99 15.49 10.61
CA ARG A 91 -3.36 16.04 10.71
C ARG A 91 -3.82 16.17 12.16
N ASN A 92 -4.35 17.35 12.46
CA ASN A 92 -4.94 17.67 13.75
C ASN A 92 -6.23 16.86 13.95
N PRO A 93 -6.34 16.02 14.99
CA PRO A 93 -7.51 15.17 15.22
C PRO A 93 -8.80 15.95 15.52
N SER A 94 -8.71 17.25 15.77
CA SER A 94 -9.83 18.16 16.04
C SER A 94 -10.60 18.66 14.80
N ARG A 95 -10.21 18.24 13.58
CA ARG A 95 -10.91 18.57 12.32
C ARG A 95 -11.36 17.35 11.50
N LEU A 96 -11.52 16.19 12.15
CA LEU A 96 -12.24 15.03 11.61
C LEU A 96 -13.68 15.02 12.14
#